data_AF-A0A7J5ETQ0-F1
#
_entry.id   AF-A0A7J5ETQ0-F1
#
_cell.length_a   1.000
_cell.length_b   1.000
_cell.length_c   1.000
_cell.angle_alpha   90.00
_cell.angle_beta   90.00
_cell.angle_gamma   90.00
#
_symmetry.space_group_name_H-M   'P 1'
#
loop_
_entity.id
_entity.type
_entity.pdbx_description
1 polymer ?
#
loop_
_entity_poly.entity_id
_entity_poly.type
_entity_poly.pdbx_seq_one_letter_code
_entity_poly.pdbx_strand_id
1 'polypeptide(L)'
;MLARSATPVNQNDIAHYFEYSRSGLQVIEDGLKEIPFGEFMVERGLVDRVQLFRALQMQDRYPGVRIGECAAALGYVQIGEVERLYDVWRGVTTVEIS
;
A
#
# COMPACT_ATOMS: atom_id res chain seq x y z
N MET A 1 16.55 -22.29 9.11
CA MET A 1 16.61 -21.21 10.12
C MET A 1 15.36 -20.37 9.92
N LEU A 2 14.34 -20.58 10.73
CA LEU A 2 13.02 -19.92 10.57
C LEU A 2 13.17 -18.45 10.96
N ALA A 3 12.99 -17.55 9.99
CA ALA A 3 12.87 -16.12 10.29
C ALA A 3 11.64 -15.95 11.19
N ARG A 4 11.87 -15.62 12.46
CA ARG A 4 10.80 -15.26 13.39
C ARG A 4 10.10 -14.05 12.78
N SER A 5 8.86 -14.25 12.35
CA SER A 5 7.91 -13.22 11.97
C SER A 5 7.66 -12.34 13.20
N ALA A 6 8.54 -11.36 13.40
CA ALA A 6 8.33 -10.30 14.37
C ALA A 6 7.22 -9.43 13.80
N THR A 7 5.99 -9.63 14.25
CA THR A 7 4.89 -8.71 13.99
C THR A 7 5.25 -7.37 14.65
N PRO A 8 5.56 -6.31 13.90
CA PRO A 8 5.84 -5.00 14.48
C PRO A 8 4.58 -4.50 15.21
N VAL A 9 4.76 -4.10 16.46
CA VAL A 9 3.63 -3.85 17.40
C VAL A 9 3.31 -2.35 17.51
N ASN A 10 4.20 -1.47 17.04
CA ASN A 10 4.06 -0.01 17.13
C ASN A 10 4.51 0.72 15.84
N GLN A 11 4.15 2.00 15.68
CA GLN A 11 4.48 2.81 14.49
C GLN A 11 5.98 2.93 14.22
N ASN A 12 6.82 2.96 15.26
CA ASN A 12 8.26 3.12 15.14
C ASN A 12 8.92 1.83 14.59
N ASP A 13 8.40 0.67 14.98
CA ASP A 13 8.82 -0.63 14.46
C ASP A 13 8.42 -0.80 12.99
N ILE A 14 7.25 -0.27 12.62
CA ILE A 14 6.70 -0.36 11.26
C ILE A 14 7.48 0.52 10.28
N ALA A 15 7.97 1.69 10.72
CA ALA A 15 8.73 2.59 9.87
C ALA A 15 9.91 1.88 9.17
N HIS A 16 10.65 1.05 9.91
CA HIS A 16 11.78 0.27 9.41
C HIS A 16 11.40 -0.72 8.29
N TYR A 17 10.17 -1.24 8.28
CA TYR A 17 9.67 -2.12 7.23
C TYR A 17 9.49 -1.38 5.89
N PHE A 18 9.04 -0.13 5.96
CA PHE A 18 8.81 0.71 4.80
C PHE A 18 10.10 1.35 4.25
N GLU A 19 11.15 1.51 5.07
CA GLU A 19 12.46 2.00 4.60
C GLU A 19 13.06 1.11 3.51
N TYR A 20 12.81 -0.20 3.56
CA TYR A 20 13.22 -1.14 2.50
C TYR A 20 12.42 -0.99 1.20
N SER A 21 11.19 -0.47 1.25
CA SER A 21 10.36 -0.24 0.05
C SER A 21 10.63 1.09 -0.65
N ARG A 22 11.55 1.92 -0.12
CA ARG A 22 11.89 3.25 -0.67
C ARG A 22 12.49 3.22 -2.07
N SER A 23 12.67 2.07 -2.71
CA SER A 23 12.92 2.04 -4.15
C SER A 23 11.71 2.50 -4.98
N GLY A 24 10.50 2.60 -4.40
CA GLY A 24 9.37 3.48 -4.79
C GLY A 24 8.75 3.31 -6.18
N LEU A 25 9.42 2.62 -7.10
CA LEU A 25 9.08 2.53 -8.50
C LEU A 25 8.28 1.25 -8.74
N GLN A 26 6.99 1.41 -9.03
CA GLN A 26 6.23 0.35 -9.64
C GLN A 26 6.38 0.46 -11.16
N VAL A 27 6.96 -0.56 -11.78
CA VAL A 27 7.00 -0.70 -13.24
C VAL A 27 5.61 -1.13 -13.70
N ILE A 28 4.96 -0.32 -14.53
CA ILE A 28 3.70 -0.65 -15.19
C ILE A 28 3.90 -0.69 -16.70
N GLU A 29 2.98 -1.32 -17.43
CA GLU A 29 3.05 -1.52 -18.89
C GLU A 29 3.31 -0.23 -19.68
N ASP A 30 2.86 0.93 -19.17
CA ASP A 30 2.92 2.25 -19.82
C ASP A 30 3.80 3.30 -19.09
N GLY A 31 4.66 2.90 -18.14
CA GLY A 31 5.58 3.86 -17.49
C GLY A 31 6.08 3.50 -16.09
N LEU A 32 6.73 4.48 -15.45
CA LEU A 32 7.14 4.41 -14.05
C LEU A 32 6.11 5.12 -13.17
N LYS A 33 5.59 4.40 -12.18
CA LYS A 33 4.72 5.00 -11.17
C LYS A 33 5.50 5.25 -9.89
N GLU A 34 5.64 6.51 -9.53
CA GLU A 34 6.53 6.97 -8.46
C GLU A 34 5.99 6.71 -7.03
N ILE A 35 4.68 6.47 -6.88
CA ILE A 35 4.05 6.22 -5.57
C ILE A 35 3.14 4.99 -5.65
N PRO A 36 3.39 3.91 -4.89
CA PRO A 36 2.48 2.78 -4.77
C PRO A 36 1.12 3.18 -4.19
N PHE A 37 0.04 2.53 -4.63
CA PHE A 37 -1.32 2.89 -4.18
C PHE A 37 -1.49 2.81 -2.66
N GLY A 38 -0.89 1.82 -2.01
CA GLY A 38 -0.92 1.69 -0.54
C GLY A 38 -0.32 2.91 0.18
N GLU A 39 0.82 3.41 -0.29
CA GLU A 39 1.44 4.63 0.27
C GLU A 39 0.58 5.87 -0.02
N PHE A 40 -0.03 5.94 -1.20
CA PHE A 40 -0.95 7.03 -1.53
C PHE A 40 -2.18 7.06 -0.61
N MET A 41 -2.69 5.89 -0.19
CA MET A 41 -3.77 5.83 0.82
C MET A 41 -3.32 6.41 2.16
N VAL A 42 -2.07 6.20 2.57
CA VAL A 42 -1.50 6.78 3.80
C VAL A 42 -1.31 8.28 3.67
N GLU A 43 -0.73 8.74 2.56
CA GLU A 43 -0.54 10.17 2.27
C GLU A 43 -1.86 10.94 2.30
N ARG A 44 -2.94 10.31 1.85
CA ARG A 44 -4.28 10.90 1.77
C ARG A 44 -5.10 10.69 3.05
N GLY A 45 -4.54 10.05 4.06
CA GLY A 45 -5.19 9.83 5.36
C GLY A 45 -6.34 8.83 5.32
N LEU A 46 -6.44 8.01 4.27
CA LEU A 46 -7.47 6.96 4.16
C LEU A 46 -7.19 5.78 5.10
N VAL A 47 -5.91 5.51 5.34
CA VAL A 47 -5.43 4.57 6.34
C VAL A 47 -4.17 5.13 7.00
N ASP A 48 -3.87 4.70 8.22
CA ASP A 48 -2.56 4.96 8.83
C ASP A 48 -1.51 3.88 8.43
N ARG A 49 -0.26 4.09 8.83
CA ARG A 49 0.84 3.14 8.53
C ARG A 49 0.63 1.75 9.15
N VAL A 50 0.00 1.67 10.32
CA VAL A 50 -0.28 0.40 11.01
C VAL A 50 -1.35 -0.37 10.24
N GLN A 51 -2.38 0.33 9.78
CA GLN A 51 -3.47 -0.21 8.99
C GLN A 51 -2.97 -0.68 7.61
N LEU A 52 -2.13 0.11 6.93
CA LEU A 52 -1.49 -0.32 5.68
C LEU A 52 -0.65 -1.58 5.90
N PHE A 53 0.17 -1.62 6.96
CA PHE A 53 0.98 -2.80 7.27
C PHE A 53 0.10 -4.05 7.48
N ARG A 54 -1.00 -3.94 8.22
CA ARG A 54 -1.93 -5.06 8.43
C ARG A 54 -2.63 -5.48 7.13
N ALA A 55 -2.97 -4.54 6.26
CA ALA A 55 -3.51 -4.83 4.94
C ALA A 55 -2.49 -5.58 4.05
N LEU A 56 -1.20 -5.21 4.10
CA LEU A 56 -0.12 -5.93 3.41
C LEU A 56 0.04 -7.36 3.95
N GLN A 57 0.01 -7.54 5.27
CA GLN A 57 0.04 -8.89 5.87
C GLN A 57 -1.13 -9.77 5.42
N MET A 58 -2.31 -9.18 5.25
CA MET A 58 -3.46 -9.90 4.70
C MET A 58 -3.25 -10.25 3.22
N GLN A 59 -2.73 -9.30 2.43
CA GLN A 59 -2.45 -9.51 1.01
C GLN A 59 -1.40 -10.62 0.78
N ASP A 60 -0.35 -10.67 1.60
CA ASP A 60 0.66 -11.74 1.57
C ASP A 60 0.04 -13.13 1.79
N ARG A 61 -1.01 -13.19 2.63
CA ARG A 61 -1.75 -14.43 2.91
C ARG A 61 -2.75 -14.80 1.81
N TYR A 62 -3.24 -13.82 1.06
CA TYR A 62 -4.20 -14.00 -0.02
C TYR A 62 -3.69 -13.34 -1.31
N PRO A 63 -2.68 -13.93 -1.98
CA PRO A 63 -2.12 -13.38 -3.20
C PRO A 63 -3.21 -13.18 -4.27
N GLY A 64 -3.20 -12.01 -4.91
CA GLY A 64 -4.20 -11.63 -5.93
C GLY A 64 -5.34 -10.74 -5.43
N VAL A 65 -5.55 -10.63 -4.11
CA VAL A 65 -6.45 -9.62 -3.53
C VAL A 65 -5.77 -8.26 -3.59
N ARG A 66 -6.52 -7.20 -3.93
CA ARG A 66 -5.96 -5.85 -4.03
C ARG A 66 -5.76 -5.23 -2.65
N ILE A 67 -4.72 -4.43 -2.48
CA ILE A 67 -4.38 -3.84 -1.17
C ILE A 67 -5.51 -3.01 -0.57
N GLY A 68 -6.26 -2.28 -1.40
CA GLY A 68 -7.43 -1.51 -0.98
C GLY A 68 -8.61 -2.40 -0.54
N GLU A 69 -8.79 -3.57 -1.16
CA GLU A 69 -9.79 -4.56 -0.75
C GLU A 69 -9.40 -5.19 0.59
N CYS A 70 -8.11 -5.45 0.81
CA CYS A 70 -7.61 -5.90 2.12
C CYS A 70 -7.90 -4.87 3.21
N ALA A 71 -7.60 -3.58 2.96
CA ALA A 71 -7.89 -2.51 3.92
C ALA A 71 -9.39 -2.37 4.22
N ALA A 72 -10.24 -2.54 3.20
CA ALA A 72 -11.69 -2.51 3.37
C ALA A 72 -12.22 -3.75 4.13
N ALA A 73 -11.71 -4.94 3.82
CA ALA A 73 -12.07 -6.17 4.51
C ALA A 73 -11.67 -6.17 5.98
N LEU A 74 -10.57 -5.48 6.33
CA LEU A 74 -10.14 -5.25 7.70
C LEU A 74 -10.93 -4.14 8.42
N GLY A 75 -11.83 -3.45 7.71
CA GLY A 75 -12.70 -2.41 8.25
C GLY A 75 -12.03 -1.05 8.45
N TYR A 76 -10.87 -0.80 7.83
CA TYR A 76 -10.14 0.47 8.00
C TYR A 76 -10.69 1.59 7.11
N VAL A 77 -11.30 1.23 5.98
CA VAL A 77 -11.77 2.17 4.97
C VAL A 77 -12.97 1.56 4.25
N GLN A 78 -13.91 2.38 3.76
CA GLN A 78 -15.00 1.86 2.93
C GLN A 78 -14.54 1.60 1.51
N ILE A 79 -15.06 0.56 0.86
CA ILE A 79 -14.65 0.21 -0.52
C ILE A 79 -14.89 1.37 -1.51
N GLY A 80 -15.98 2.12 -1.36
CA GLY A 80 -16.25 3.28 -2.21
C GLY A 80 -15.27 4.45 -2.01
N GLU A 81 -14.62 4.55 -0.85
CA GLU A 81 -13.54 5.52 -0.63
C GLU A 81 -12.24 5.07 -1.30
N VAL A 82 -11.95 3.78 -1.25
CA VAL A 82 -10.82 3.16 -1.96
C VAL A 82 -10.95 3.37 -3.47
N GLU A 83 -12.13 3.10 -4.04
CA GLU A 83 -12.39 3.28 -5.48
C GLU A 83 -12.19 4.73 -5.93
N ARG A 84 -12.79 5.68 -5.19
CA ARG A 84 -12.60 7.12 -5.46
C ARG A 84 -11.14 7.53 -5.40
N LEU A 85 -10.40 7.03 -4.40
CA LEU A 85 -8.99 7.37 -4.27
C LEU A 85 -8.15 6.74 -5.37
N TYR A 86 -8.48 5.53 -5.80
CA TYR A 86 -7.82 4.85 -6.90
C TYR A 86 -7.95 5.62 -8.21
N ASP A 87 -9.12 6.19 -8.48
CA ASP A 87 -9.35 7.05 -9.65
C ASP A 87 -8.52 8.33 -9.64
N VAL A 88 -8.25 8.89 -8.46
CA VAL A 88 -7.30 10.00 -8.32
C VAL A 88 -5.87 9.50 -8.56
N TRP A 89 -5.47 8.42 -7.88
CA TRP A 89 -4.12 7.87 -7.94
C TRP A 89 -3.70 7.45 -9.36
N ARG A 90 -4.61 6.93 -10.18
CA ARG A 90 -4.33 6.59 -11.59
C ARG A 90 -4.10 7.81 -12.48
N GLY A 91 -4.59 8.99 -12.12
CA GLY A 91 -4.47 10.21 -12.90
C GLY A 91 -3.27 11.10 -12.54
N VAL A 92 -2.64 10.89 -11.38
CA VAL A 92 -1.63 11.82 -10.83
C VAL A 92 -0.19 11.50 -11.29
N THR A 93 0.10 10.30 -11.79
CA THR A 93 1.49 9.84 -11.89
C THR A 93 1.73 8.93 -13.12
N THR A 94 1.49 9.47 -14.31
CA THR A 94 2.02 8.91 -15.55
C THR A 94 3.07 9.88 -16.07
N VAL A 95 4.35 9.56 -15.87
CA VAL A 95 5.44 10.20 -16.62
C VAL A 95 5.59 9.39 -17.90
N GLU A 96 5.09 9.92 -19.01
CA GLU A 96 5.34 9.34 -20.34
C GLU A 96 6.85 9.43 -20.62
N ILE A 97 7.52 8.29 -20.74
CA ILE A 97 8.89 8.24 -21.23
C ILE A 97 8.81 8.40 -22.75
N SER A 98 9.00 9.64 -23.21
CA SER A 98 9.11 9.99 -24.65
C SER A 98 10.44 9.55 -25.24
#